data_AF-A0A830C5M6-F1
#
_entry.id   AF-A0A830C5M6-F1
#
_cell.length_a   1.000
_cell.length_b   1.000
_cell.length_c   1.000
_cell.angle_alpha   90.00
_cell.angle_beta   90.00
_cell.angle_gamma   90.00
#
_symmetry.space_group_name_H-M   'P 1'
#
loop_
_entity.id
_entity.type
_entity.pdbx_description
1 polymer ?
#
loop_
_entity_poly.entity_id
_entity_poly.type
_entity_poly.pdbx_seq_one_letter_code
_entity_poly.pdbx_strand_id
1 'polypeptide(L)'
;MNDTGNFVLSGRDSTLLWQSFQNPSDTILPTQTIGQQLISKNRESDFSLGRFYAGMSTDGSFVLNTKSVYSNLDFDDEYYNSGSPNICMSIDGQKGSGACGFNNVCSLEDSNSRPICTCPEGFLLVDPSNRYGDCKSNFTENCVDQGEYDLVVVHDVDWPFNDYEQMNKSNLDECKSACYNDYFCGAAIFRSESCWKKRLPLSNGRVDKSLGATAFLKVRKN
;
A
#
# COMPACT_ATOMS: atom_id res chain seq x y z
N MET A 1 30.20 22.90 -9.45
CA MET A 1 29.40 21.70 -9.11
C MET A 1 30.34 20.69 -8.49
N ASN A 2 29.94 20.05 -7.40
CA ASN A 2 30.74 18.99 -6.76
C ASN A 2 30.31 17.60 -7.27
N ASP A 3 31.02 16.56 -6.83
CA ASP A 3 30.77 15.18 -7.25
C ASP A 3 29.45 14.60 -6.70
N THR A 4 28.81 15.27 -5.73
CA THR A 4 27.48 14.89 -5.23
C THR A 4 26.35 15.45 -6.09
N GLY A 5 26.65 16.25 -7.12
CA GLY A 5 25.66 16.95 -7.94
C GLY A 5 25.17 18.27 -7.35
N ASN A 6 25.76 18.72 -6.24
CA ASN A 6 25.45 20.02 -5.64
C ASN A 6 26.14 21.14 -6.42
N PHE A 7 25.35 22.07 -6.96
CA PHE A 7 25.86 23.29 -7.55
C PHE A 7 26.00 24.35 -6.45
N VAL A 8 27.24 24.75 -6.17
CA VAL A 8 27.59 25.64 -5.07
C VAL A 8 28.16 26.94 -5.61
N LEU A 9 27.66 28.06 -5.09
CA LEU A 9 28.25 29.38 -5.27
C LEU A 9 28.94 29.78 -3.96
N SER A 10 30.24 30.05 -4.06
CA SER A 10 31.07 30.40 -2.91
C SER A 10 31.73 31.76 -3.07
N GLY A 11 31.86 32.49 -1.96
CA GLY A 11 32.63 33.72 -1.88
C GLY A 11 34.13 33.47 -2.04
N ARG A 12 34.88 34.57 -2.16
CA ARG A 12 36.35 34.52 -2.33
C ARG A 12 37.07 33.87 -1.15
N ASP A 13 36.46 33.95 0.03
CA ASP A 13 36.89 33.35 1.30
C ASP A 13 36.30 31.96 1.53
N SER A 14 35.75 31.32 0.49
CA SER A 14 35.05 30.03 0.57
C SER A 14 33.78 30.04 1.42
N THR A 15 33.22 31.21 1.73
CA THR A 15 31.89 31.30 2.34
C THR A 15 30.84 30.73 1.40
N LEU A 16 29.92 29.92 1.93
CA LEU A 16 28.80 29.41 1.15
C LEU A 16 27.78 30.54 0.93
N LEU A 17 27.64 30.99 -0.31
CA LEU A 17 26.67 32.04 -0.67
C LEU A 17 25.32 31.43 -1.07
N TRP A 18 25.36 30.31 -1.80
CA TRP A 18 24.16 29.60 -2.26
C TRP A 18 24.49 28.17 -2.67
N GLN A 19 23.53 27.26 -2.57
CA GLN A 19 23.64 25.90 -3.10
C GLN A 19 22.32 25.34 -3.65
N SER A 20 22.41 24.48 -4.66
CA SER A 20 21.23 23.84 -5.27
C SER A 20 20.55 22.86 -4.31
N PHE A 21 21.31 22.21 -3.43
CA PHE A 21 20.75 21.25 -2.47
C PHE A 21 19.76 21.88 -1.48
N GLN A 22 19.86 23.18 -1.22
CA GLN A 22 18.89 23.93 -0.40
C GLN A 22 17.62 24.33 -1.17
N ASN A 23 17.59 24.15 -2.49
CA ASN A 23 16.48 24.54 -3.36
C ASN A 23 16.11 23.37 -4.29
N PRO A 24 15.60 22.25 -3.74
CA PRO A 24 15.22 21.10 -4.56
C PRO A 24 14.03 21.41 -5.47
N SER A 25 13.95 20.72 -6.61
CA SER A 25 12.78 20.70 -7.48
C SER A 25 11.85 19.53 -7.11
N ASP A 26 11.89 18.46 -7.88
CA ASP A 26 11.08 17.24 -7.77
C ASP A 26 11.91 16.02 -7.35
N THR A 27 13.22 16.18 -7.19
CA THR A 27 14.18 15.09 -6.99
C THR A 27 15.06 15.34 -5.77
N ILE A 28 15.32 14.29 -4.99
CA ILE A 28 16.33 14.28 -3.91
C ILE A 28 17.52 13.46 -4.39
N LEU A 29 18.72 14.04 -4.22
CA LEU A 29 19.97 13.33 -4.51
C LEU A 29 20.58 12.73 -3.23
N PRO A 30 21.43 11.70 -3.35
CA PRO A 30 22.20 11.20 -2.21
C PRO A 30 22.94 12.34 -1.52
N THR A 31 23.01 12.32 -0.18
CA THR A 31 23.59 13.37 0.69
C THR A 31 22.82 14.69 0.78
N GLN A 32 21.75 14.88 -0.01
CA GLN A 32 20.90 16.05 0.10
C GLN A 32 19.98 15.94 1.33
N THR A 33 19.87 17.01 2.10
CA THR A 33 18.91 17.13 3.19
C THR A 33 17.64 17.82 2.71
N ILE A 34 16.48 17.31 3.12
CA ILE A 34 15.18 17.89 2.79
C ILE A 34 14.93 19.06 3.76
N GLY A 35 15.41 20.25 3.39
CA GLY A 35 15.12 21.49 4.13
C GLY A 35 13.84 22.19 3.64
N GLN A 36 13.40 21.89 2.43
CA GLN A 36 12.20 22.45 1.79
C GLN A 36 11.42 21.31 1.11
N GLN A 37 10.16 21.57 0.73
CA GLN A 37 9.34 20.60 0.02
C GLN A 37 9.82 20.41 -1.42
N LEU A 38 9.70 19.18 -1.91
CA LEU A 38 9.75 18.85 -3.32
C LEU A 38 8.41 19.16 -3.97
N ILE A 39 8.45 19.63 -5.20
CA ILE A 39 7.26 19.90 -6.01
C ILE A 39 7.45 19.19 -7.34
N SER A 40 6.53 18.28 -7.64
CA SER A 40 6.49 17.59 -8.94
C SER A 40 6.50 18.58 -10.11
N LYS A 41 7.06 18.16 -11.24
CA LYS A 41 6.85 18.87 -12.51
C LYS A 41 5.39 18.75 -12.98
N ASN A 42 4.91 19.76 -13.70
CA ASN A 42 3.54 19.81 -14.20
C ASN A 42 3.23 18.66 -15.17
N ARG A 43 4.17 18.36 -16.08
CA ARG A 43 4.13 17.20 -16.99
C ARG A 43 5.54 16.89 -17.51
N GLU A 44 5.69 15.84 -18.31
CA GLU A 44 7.00 15.31 -18.69
C GLU A 44 7.95 16.35 -19.31
N SER A 45 7.44 17.14 -20.25
CA SER A 45 8.18 18.18 -20.99
C SER A 45 8.08 19.58 -20.39
N ASP A 46 7.39 19.73 -19.25
CA ASP A 46 7.07 21.02 -18.65
C ASP A 46 7.52 21.03 -17.19
N PHE A 47 8.67 21.65 -16.96
CA PHE A 47 9.32 21.75 -15.66
C PHE A 47 8.73 22.85 -14.77
N SER A 48 7.58 23.44 -15.16
CA SER A 48 6.81 24.29 -14.24
C SER A 48 6.28 23.47 -13.06
N LEU A 49 5.93 24.18 -11.98
CA LEU A 49 5.46 23.55 -10.75
C LEU A 49 4.12 22.85 -10.96
N GLY A 50 4.08 21.57 -10.60
CA GLY A 50 2.91 20.71 -10.65
C GLY A 50 2.09 20.73 -9.37
N ARG A 51 1.16 19.78 -9.26
CA ARG A 51 0.17 19.70 -8.17
C ARG A 51 0.55 18.77 -7.02
N PHE A 52 1.61 17.99 -7.15
CA PHE A 52 2.04 17.03 -6.11
C PHE A 52 3.26 17.57 -5.35
N TYR A 53 3.18 17.51 -4.03
CA TYR A 53 4.16 18.03 -3.10
C TYR A 53 4.65 16.90 -2.19
N ALA A 54 5.93 16.92 -1.82
CA ALA A 54 6.52 15.96 -0.90
C ALA A 54 7.43 16.67 0.09
N GLY A 55 7.38 16.36 1.38
CA GLY A 55 8.31 16.97 2.33
C GLY A 55 8.07 16.56 3.77
N MET A 56 8.84 17.17 4.66
CA MET A 56 8.72 16.93 6.10
C MET A 56 7.67 17.87 6.70
N SER A 57 6.72 17.29 7.44
CA SER A 57 5.75 17.99 8.28
C SER A 57 6.40 18.40 9.61
N THR A 58 5.74 19.30 10.35
CA THR A 58 6.22 19.85 11.64
C THR A 58 6.29 18.81 12.75
N ASP A 59 5.54 17.72 12.61
CA ASP A 59 5.54 16.57 13.52
C ASP A 59 6.70 15.59 13.24
N GLY A 60 7.51 15.85 12.21
CA GLY A 60 8.62 14.99 11.79
C GLY A 60 8.23 13.89 10.81
N SER A 61 6.99 13.89 10.32
CA SER A 61 6.49 12.94 9.33
C SER A 61 6.84 13.38 7.91
N PHE A 62 7.25 12.44 7.04
CA PHE A 62 7.35 12.68 5.60
C PHE A 62 5.97 12.49 4.96
N VAL A 63 5.47 13.52 4.29
CA VAL A 63 4.11 13.59 3.77
C VAL A 63 4.09 13.85 2.27
N LEU A 64 3.12 13.24 1.57
CA LEU A 64 2.81 13.56 0.18
C LEU A 64 1.44 14.21 0.10
N ASN A 65 1.41 15.42 -0.47
CA ASN A 65 0.22 16.26 -0.52
C ASN A 65 -0.13 16.65 -1.96
N THR A 66 -1.39 17.05 -2.16
CA THR A 66 -1.84 17.64 -3.43
C THR A 66 -2.30 19.07 -3.26
N LYS A 67 -2.19 19.83 -4.35
CA LYS A 67 -2.68 21.21 -4.44
C LYS A 67 -3.15 21.49 -5.86
N SER A 68 -4.45 21.66 -6.03
CA SER A 68 -5.09 21.82 -7.34
C SER A 68 -4.84 23.21 -7.91
N VAL A 69 -4.62 24.20 -7.05
CA VAL A 69 -4.29 25.57 -7.44
C VAL A 69 -3.02 26.01 -6.73
N TYR A 70 -1.98 26.29 -7.50
CA TYR A 70 -0.65 26.66 -6.98
C TYR A 70 -0.69 27.83 -5.98
N SER A 71 -1.62 28.78 -6.17
CA SER A 71 -1.79 29.96 -5.30
C SER A 71 -2.54 29.70 -4.00
N ASN A 72 -3.07 28.50 -3.75
CA ASN A 72 -3.70 28.19 -2.46
C ASN A 72 -2.69 28.36 -1.33
N LEU A 73 -3.15 28.61 -0.10
CA LEU A 73 -2.25 28.63 1.06
C LEU A 73 -2.08 27.22 1.65
N ASP A 74 -3.14 26.42 1.59
CA ASP A 74 -3.19 25.07 2.14
C ASP A 74 -3.11 23.98 1.06
N PHE A 75 -2.85 22.75 1.49
CA PHE A 75 -2.97 21.55 0.67
C PHE A 75 -4.42 21.09 0.58
N ASP A 76 -4.79 20.48 -0.55
CA ASP A 76 -6.14 19.97 -0.74
C ASP A 76 -6.34 18.64 0.00
N ASP A 77 -5.34 17.75 -0.08
CA ASP A 77 -5.39 16.42 0.52
C ASP A 77 -4.00 15.82 0.74
N GLU A 78 -3.87 15.02 1.79
CA GLU A 78 -2.69 14.23 2.14
C GLU A 78 -2.95 12.77 1.76
N TYR A 79 -2.24 12.26 0.76
CA TYR A 79 -2.43 10.89 0.28
C TYR A 79 -1.36 9.92 0.78
N TYR A 80 -0.35 10.42 1.50
CA TYR A 80 0.66 9.61 2.19
C TYR A 80 1.23 10.36 3.39
N ASN A 81 1.43 9.65 4.49
CA ASN A 81 2.04 10.18 5.71
C ASN A 81 2.89 9.11 6.40
N SER A 82 4.18 9.38 6.58
CA SER A 82 5.11 8.46 7.24
C SER A 82 4.97 8.42 8.77
N GLY A 83 4.27 9.39 9.35
CA GLY A 83 3.90 9.42 10.76
C GLY A 83 2.60 8.72 11.08
N SER A 84 1.93 8.14 10.07
CA SER A 84 0.90 7.15 10.37
C SER A 84 1.54 6.03 11.20
N PRO A 85 1.01 5.73 12.41
CA PRO A 85 1.53 4.64 13.20
C PRO A 85 1.35 3.29 12.50
N ASN A 86 0.47 3.20 11.49
CA ASN A 86 0.25 2.00 10.72
C ASN A 86 -0.23 2.27 9.28
N ILE A 87 0.72 2.30 8.34
CA ILE A 87 0.43 2.45 6.91
C ILE A 87 -0.50 1.36 6.35
N CYS A 88 -0.50 0.15 6.91
CA CYS A 88 -1.41 -0.92 6.49
C CYS A 88 -2.88 -0.55 6.79
N MET A 89 -3.11 0.25 7.83
CA MET A 89 -4.44 0.67 8.27
C MET A 89 -4.86 2.03 7.70
N SER A 90 -3.91 2.93 7.44
CA SER A 90 -4.21 4.28 6.93
C SER A 90 -4.65 4.32 5.47
N ILE A 91 -4.32 3.30 4.67
CA ILE A 91 -4.81 3.21 3.30
C ILE A 91 -6.22 2.59 3.33
N ASP A 92 -7.25 3.40 3.11
CA ASP A 92 -8.66 3.01 3.12
C ASP A 92 -9.35 3.22 1.76
N GLY A 93 -8.56 3.41 0.69
CA GLY A 93 -9.08 3.59 -0.66
C GLY A 93 -9.92 2.39 -1.14
N GLN A 94 -11.09 2.68 -1.72
CA GLN A 94 -11.97 1.66 -2.33
C GLN A 94 -11.41 1.08 -3.64
N LYS A 95 -10.33 1.67 -4.17
CA LYS A 95 -9.67 1.25 -5.42
C LYS A 95 -8.16 1.16 -5.20
N GLY A 96 -7.53 0.18 -5.84
CA GLY A 96 -6.10 -0.11 -5.70
C GLY A 96 -5.84 -1.33 -4.83
N SER A 97 -4.57 -1.71 -4.71
CA SER A 97 -4.15 -2.91 -3.96
C SER A 97 -3.95 -2.66 -2.47
N GLY A 98 -3.77 -1.40 -2.07
CA GLY A 98 -3.46 -1.01 -0.69
C GLY A 98 -1.95 -0.77 -0.48
N ALA A 99 -1.48 -0.95 0.76
CA ALA A 99 -0.06 -0.80 1.10
C ALA A 99 0.85 -1.86 0.44
N CYS A 100 0.28 -3.01 0.10
CA CYS A 100 0.94 -4.10 -0.63
C CYS A 100 0.19 -4.35 -1.94
N GLY A 101 0.77 -5.15 -2.84
CA GLY A 101 0.11 -5.60 -4.06
C GLY A 101 -1.12 -6.46 -3.82
N PHE A 102 -1.81 -6.80 -4.90
CA PHE A 102 -3.00 -7.65 -4.86
C PHE A 102 -2.69 -9.04 -4.30
N ASN A 103 -3.66 -9.64 -3.61
CA ASN A 103 -3.54 -10.94 -2.93
C ASN A 103 -2.40 -11.01 -1.90
N ASN A 104 -1.84 -9.87 -1.49
CA ASN A 104 -0.77 -9.76 -0.51
C ASN A 104 -1.33 -9.22 0.82
N VAL A 105 -0.64 -9.46 1.93
CA VAL A 105 -1.04 -9.03 3.28
C VAL A 105 0.01 -8.12 3.88
N CYS A 106 -0.40 -6.92 4.26
CA CYS A 106 0.42 -5.94 4.95
C CYS A 106 0.41 -6.18 6.47
N SER A 107 1.60 -6.22 7.06
CA SER A 107 1.81 -6.14 8.51
C SER A 107 2.92 -5.11 8.80
N LEU A 108 3.04 -4.66 10.05
CA LEU A 108 4.16 -3.82 10.46
C LEU A 108 5.29 -4.65 11.05
N GLU A 109 6.51 -4.21 10.80
CA GLU A 109 7.68 -4.65 11.54
C GLU A 109 7.75 -3.94 12.90
N ASP A 110 7.83 -4.70 13.99
CA ASP A 110 7.84 -4.16 15.36
C ASP A 110 9.02 -3.21 15.64
N SER A 111 10.13 -3.34 14.89
CA SER A 111 11.37 -2.60 15.16
C SER A 111 11.39 -1.17 14.60
N ASN A 112 10.68 -0.91 13.49
CA ASN A 112 10.79 0.34 12.73
C ASN A 112 9.48 0.80 12.10
N SER A 113 8.37 0.11 12.38
CA SER A 113 7.03 0.42 11.85
C SER A 113 6.96 0.42 10.31
N ARG A 114 7.87 -0.27 9.63
CA ARG A 114 7.82 -0.42 8.17
C ARG A 114 6.82 -1.50 7.77
N PRO A 115 6.15 -1.35 6.61
CA PRO A 115 5.30 -2.38 6.08
C PRO A 115 6.15 -3.59 5.63
N ILE A 116 5.72 -4.75 6.07
CA ILE A 116 6.10 -6.07 5.57
C ILE A 116 4.91 -6.57 4.76
N CYS A 117 5.17 -6.98 3.53
CA CYS A 117 4.18 -7.59 2.64
C CYS A 117 4.48 -9.08 2.54
N THR A 118 3.53 -9.91 2.94
CA THR A 118 3.66 -11.37 2.92
C THR A 118 2.52 -11.99 2.12
N CYS A 119 2.86 -12.78 1.09
CA CYS A 119 1.85 -13.56 0.38
C CYS A 119 1.29 -14.64 1.32
N PRO A 120 -0.03 -14.81 1.39
CA PRO A 120 -0.65 -15.87 2.17
C PRO A 120 -0.31 -17.25 1.59
N GLU A 121 -0.50 -18.30 2.38
CA GLU A 121 -0.27 -19.68 1.95
C GLU A 121 -1.06 -20.01 0.68
N GLY A 122 -0.43 -20.72 -0.26
CA GLY A 122 -0.99 -21.01 -1.59
C GLY A 122 -0.82 -19.89 -2.62
N PHE A 123 -0.23 -18.76 -2.24
CA PHE A 123 0.12 -17.64 -3.12
C PHE A 123 1.64 -17.39 -3.14
N LEU A 124 2.14 -16.97 -4.30
CA LEU A 124 3.55 -16.62 -4.53
C LEU A 124 3.65 -15.23 -5.14
N LEU A 125 4.75 -14.53 -4.86
CA LEU A 125 5.05 -13.26 -5.54
C LEU A 125 5.11 -13.47 -7.05
N VAL A 126 4.47 -12.56 -7.80
CA VAL A 126 4.56 -12.51 -9.26
C VAL A 126 6.00 -12.20 -9.68
N ASP A 127 6.61 -11.23 -9.02
CA ASP A 127 8.01 -10.84 -9.19
C ASP A 127 8.77 -11.05 -7.85
N PRO A 128 9.64 -12.07 -7.75
CA PRO A 128 10.41 -12.33 -6.54
C PRO A 128 11.34 -11.18 -6.10
N SER A 129 11.68 -10.27 -7.01
CA SER A 129 12.51 -9.09 -6.70
C SER A 129 11.71 -7.93 -6.11
N ASN A 130 10.38 -7.94 -6.27
CA ASN A 130 9.48 -6.93 -5.74
C ASN A 130 8.63 -7.48 -4.58
N ARG A 131 9.20 -7.43 -3.37
CA ARG A 131 8.53 -7.89 -2.14
C ARG A 131 7.19 -7.18 -1.82
N TYR A 132 6.97 -5.98 -2.36
CA TYR A 132 5.74 -5.20 -2.16
C TYR A 132 4.70 -5.45 -3.25
N GLY A 133 5.03 -6.24 -4.27
CA GLY A 133 4.21 -6.48 -5.44
C GLY A 133 3.07 -7.47 -5.21
N ASP A 134 2.44 -7.82 -6.32
CA ASP A 134 1.29 -8.71 -6.34
C ASP A 134 1.67 -10.15 -6.05
N CYS A 135 0.77 -10.86 -5.40
CA CYS A 135 0.81 -12.30 -5.27
C CYS A 135 -0.14 -12.94 -6.29
N LYS A 136 0.29 -14.05 -6.88
CA LYS A 136 -0.53 -14.94 -7.72
C LYS A 136 -0.70 -16.27 -7.03
N SER A 137 -1.75 -16.98 -7.39
CA SER A 137 -1.92 -18.36 -6.93
C SER A 137 -0.75 -19.23 -7.41
N ASN A 138 -0.32 -20.21 -6.62
CA ASN A 138 0.80 -21.10 -6.93
C ASN A 138 0.50 -22.10 -8.09
N PHE A 139 -0.69 -22.07 -8.66
CA PHE A 139 -1.14 -23.02 -9.69
C PHE A 139 -1.16 -22.36 -11.07
N THR A 140 -0.91 -23.15 -12.11
CA THR A 140 -1.06 -22.70 -13.50
C THR A 140 -2.54 -22.65 -13.86
N GLU A 141 -3.03 -21.50 -14.30
CA GLU A 141 -4.42 -21.29 -14.76
C GLU A 141 -4.73 -22.12 -16.01
N ASN A 142 -5.03 -23.40 -15.85
CA ASN A 142 -5.84 -24.12 -16.82
C ASN A 142 -7.30 -23.99 -16.38
N CYS A 143 -8.03 -23.08 -17.02
CA CYS A 143 -9.45 -22.75 -16.75
C CYS A 143 -10.43 -23.92 -16.97
N VAL A 144 -9.94 -25.12 -17.24
CA VAL A 144 -10.73 -26.28 -17.69
C VAL A 144 -10.93 -27.32 -16.58
N ASP A 145 -10.16 -27.27 -15.49
CA ASP A 145 -10.27 -28.27 -14.44
C ASP A 145 -11.22 -27.84 -13.33
N GLN A 146 -12.17 -28.73 -13.01
CA GLN A 146 -12.85 -28.78 -11.72
C GLN A 146 -11.82 -29.13 -10.64
N GLY A 147 -11.02 -28.14 -10.23
CA GLY A 147 -10.02 -28.31 -9.19
C GLY A 147 -10.66 -28.61 -7.84
N GLU A 148 -10.04 -29.50 -7.08
CA GLU A 148 -10.33 -29.62 -5.66
C GLU A 148 -9.70 -28.42 -4.94
N TYR A 149 -10.45 -27.79 -4.03
CA TYR A 149 -10.01 -26.61 -3.30
C TYR A 149 -9.89 -26.93 -1.81
N ASP A 150 -8.95 -26.26 -1.16
CA ASP A 150 -8.85 -26.17 0.29
C ASP A 150 -9.15 -24.75 0.76
N LEU A 151 -9.50 -24.62 2.04
CA LEU A 151 -9.62 -23.35 2.72
C LEU A 151 -8.51 -23.21 3.75
N VAL A 152 -7.58 -22.29 3.48
CA VAL A 152 -6.58 -21.86 4.45
C VAL A 152 -7.26 -20.89 5.41
N VAL A 153 -7.13 -21.17 6.70
CA VAL A 153 -7.65 -20.30 7.76
C VAL A 153 -6.55 -19.32 8.17
N VAL A 154 -6.87 -18.03 8.13
CA VAL A 154 -5.95 -16.96 8.56
C VAL A 154 -6.68 -16.10 9.59
N HIS A 155 -6.09 -15.94 10.77
CA HIS A 155 -6.65 -15.14 11.85
C HIS A 155 -6.09 -13.71 11.82
N ASP A 156 -6.88 -12.76 12.32
CA ASP A 156 -6.52 -11.34 12.43
C ASP A 156 -6.14 -10.71 11.09
N VAL A 157 -6.63 -11.24 9.98
CA VAL A 157 -6.39 -10.71 8.63
C VAL A 157 -7.71 -10.37 7.96
N ASP A 158 -7.76 -9.22 7.30
CA ASP A 158 -8.89 -8.75 6.51
C ASP A 158 -8.41 -8.19 5.16
N TRP A 159 -9.32 -8.16 4.19
CA TRP A 159 -9.15 -7.48 2.89
C TRP A 159 -10.29 -6.48 2.70
N PRO A 160 -10.31 -5.33 3.41
CA PRO A 160 -11.50 -4.49 3.46
C PRO A 160 -11.95 -3.97 2.09
N PHE A 161 -13.25 -3.70 2.00
CA PHE A 161 -13.95 -3.30 0.79
C PHE A 161 -14.01 -4.41 -0.27
N ASN A 162 -14.60 -4.08 -1.41
CA ASN A 162 -14.74 -4.97 -2.58
C ASN A 162 -15.46 -6.31 -2.29
N ASP A 163 -16.35 -6.30 -1.31
CA ASP A 163 -17.27 -7.39 -1.02
C ASP A 163 -18.32 -7.48 -2.12
N TYR A 164 -18.53 -8.66 -2.69
CA TYR A 164 -19.60 -8.86 -3.67
C TYR A 164 -20.89 -9.37 -3.02
N GLU A 165 -20.79 -9.92 -1.81
CA GLU A 165 -21.91 -10.44 -1.05
C GLU A 165 -21.60 -10.45 0.44
N GLN A 166 -22.61 -10.16 1.26
CA GLN A 166 -22.55 -10.23 2.71
C GLN A 166 -23.72 -11.08 3.23
N MET A 167 -23.40 -12.03 4.11
CA MET A 167 -24.39 -12.80 4.87
C MET A 167 -24.44 -12.26 6.31
N ASN A 168 -25.59 -11.73 6.71
CA ASN A 168 -25.82 -11.24 8.06
C ASN A 168 -26.28 -12.39 8.97
N LYS A 169 -25.89 -12.37 10.25
CA LYS A 169 -26.25 -13.39 11.26
C LYS A 169 -25.81 -14.80 10.87
N SER A 170 -24.61 -14.93 10.33
CA SER A 170 -23.99 -16.22 10.04
C SER A 170 -23.15 -16.70 11.20
N ASN A 171 -22.90 -18.00 11.30
CA ASN A 171 -21.82 -18.54 12.12
C ASN A 171 -20.57 -18.86 11.29
N LEU A 172 -19.51 -19.29 11.97
CA LEU A 172 -18.20 -19.55 11.38
C LEU A 172 -18.24 -20.66 10.31
N ASP A 173 -18.98 -21.75 10.58
CA ASP A 173 -19.10 -22.90 9.66
C ASP A 173 -19.95 -22.58 8.43
N GLU A 174 -21.01 -21.77 8.60
CA GLU A 174 -21.81 -21.25 7.50
C GLU A 174 -20.97 -20.34 6.60
N CYS A 175 -20.17 -19.44 7.17
CA CYS A 175 -19.30 -18.56 6.39
C CYS A 175 -18.24 -19.35 5.60
N LYS A 176 -17.61 -20.32 6.26
CA LYS A 176 -16.67 -21.26 5.63
C LYS A 176 -17.31 -22.00 4.45
N SER A 177 -18.49 -22.57 4.67
CA SER A 177 -19.22 -23.34 3.66
C SER A 177 -19.73 -22.46 2.51
N ALA A 178 -20.11 -21.21 2.79
CA ALA A 178 -20.58 -20.27 1.78
C ALA A 178 -19.48 -19.94 0.76
N CYS A 179 -18.22 -19.84 1.17
CA CYS A 179 -17.10 -19.65 0.25
C CYS A 179 -16.67 -20.94 -0.43
N TYR A 180 -16.67 -22.05 0.31
CA TYR A 180 -16.29 -23.36 -0.25
C TYR A 180 -17.17 -23.73 -1.45
N ASN A 181 -18.49 -23.57 -1.30
CA ASN A 181 -19.47 -23.96 -2.31
C ASN A 181 -19.68 -22.91 -3.40
N ASP A 182 -19.17 -21.68 -3.25
CA ASP A 182 -19.26 -20.65 -4.28
C ASP A 182 -18.01 -20.68 -5.19
N TYR A 183 -18.25 -20.87 -6.48
CA TYR A 183 -17.20 -20.88 -7.50
C TYR A 183 -16.46 -19.54 -7.64
N PHE A 184 -17.14 -18.41 -7.41
CA PHE A 184 -16.56 -17.07 -7.52
C PHE A 184 -15.87 -16.59 -6.25
N CYS A 185 -16.01 -17.33 -5.13
CA CYS A 185 -15.40 -16.93 -3.86
C CYS A 185 -13.90 -17.24 -3.86
N GLY A 186 -13.08 -16.20 -3.72
CA GLY A 186 -11.64 -16.31 -3.47
C GLY A 186 -11.30 -16.28 -1.98
N ALA A 187 -12.07 -15.52 -1.19
CA ALA A 187 -11.96 -15.50 0.25
C ALA A 187 -13.30 -15.15 0.92
N ALA A 188 -13.49 -15.62 2.15
CA ALA A 188 -14.58 -15.16 3.01
C ALA A 188 -14.05 -14.74 4.38
N ILE A 189 -14.53 -13.61 4.87
CA ILE A 189 -14.12 -13.04 6.15
C ILE A 189 -15.28 -13.18 7.13
N PHE A 190 -15.02 -13.77 8.28
CA PHE A 190 -15.98 -13.88 9.37
C PHE A 190 -15.59 -12.95 10.52
N ARG A 191 -16.48 -12.04 10.90
CA ARG A 191 -16.37 -11.18 12.09
C ARG A 191 -17.75 -10.68 12.49
N SER A 192 -17.96 -10.34 13.76
CA SER A 192 -19.22 -9.72 14.23
C SER A 192 -20.50 -10.44 13.74
N GLU A 193 -20.54 -11.77 13.83
CA GLU A 193 -21.66 -12.63 13.39
C GLU A 193 -22.09 -12.43 11.92
N SER A 194 -21.16 -12.00 11.07
CA SER A 194 -21.41 -11.76 9.66
C SER A 194 -20.27 -12.33 8.81
N CYS A 195 -20.61 -12.67 7.57
CA CYS A 195 -19.69 -13.21 6.59
C CYS A 195 -19.62 -12.29 5.38
N TRP A 196 -18.41 -11.93 4.95
CA TRP A 196 -18.18 -11.12 3.76
C TRP A 196 -17.43 -11.93 2.72
N LYS A 197 -18.03 -12.11 1.54
CA LYS A 197 -17.45 -12.89 0.45
C LYS A 197 -16.75 -11.97 -0.55
N LYS A 198 -15.54 -12.38 -0.95
CA LYS A 198 -14.62 -11.60 -1.79
C LYS A 198 -14.20 -12.38 -3.03
N ARG A 199 -14.07 -11.68 -4.16
CA ARG A 199 -13.55 -12.24 -5.41
C ARG A 199 -12.05 -11.98 -5.50
N LEU A 200 -11.35 -12.82 -6.26
CA LEU A 200 -10.00 -12.48 -6.70
C LEU A 200 -10.04 -11.38 -7.79
N PRO A 201 -9.02 -10.52 -7.85
CA PRO A 201 -7.92 -10.37 -6.90
C PRO A 201 -8.38 -9.69 -5.59
N LEU A 202 -7.80 -10.10 -4.46
CA LEU A 202 -8.04 -9.48 -3.16
C LEU A 202 -7.25 -8.18 -3.02
N SER A 203 -7.90 -7.11 -2.58
CA SER A 203 -7.31 -5.78 -2.34
C SER A 203 -7.25 -5.43 -0.87
N ASN A 204 -6.32 -4.56 -0.48
CA ASN A 204 -6.20 -4.02 0.88
C ASN A 204 -5.95 -5.09 1.96
N GLY A 205 -5.21 -6.15 1.63
CA GLY A 205 -4.89 -7.19 2.60
C GLY A 205 -4.04 -6.67 3.74
N ARG A 206 -4.49 -6.89 4.98
CA ARG A 206 -3.81 -6.38 6.17
C ARG A 206 -4.08 -7.20 7.41
N VAL A 207 -3.08 -7.24 8.29
CA VAL A 207 -3.23 -7.76 9.65
C VAL A 207 -3.93 -6.68 10.50
N ASP A 208 -5.10 -7.01 11.03
CA ASP A 208 -5.88 -6.18 11.94
C ASP A 208 -6.46 -7.02 13.10
N LYS A 209 -5.72 -7.01 14.21
CA LYS A 209 -6.07 -7.72 15.45
C LYS A 209 -7.26 -7.10 16.18
N SER A 210 -7.65 -5.87 15.84
CA SER A 210 -8.76 -5.19 16.52
C SER A 210 -10.13 -5.76 16.15
N LEU A 211 -10.21 -6.42 14.99
CA LEU A 211 -11.44 -6.98 14.46
C LEU A 211 -11.76 -8.39 14.97
N GLY A 212 -10.75 -9.12 15.46
CA GLY A 212 -10.88 -10.55 15.76
C GLY A 212 -11.42 -11.36 14.57
N ALA A 213 -11.06 -10.95 13.35
CA ALA A 213 -11.57 -11.54 12.12
C ALA A 213 -10.92 -12.89 11.84
N THR A 214 -11.70 -13.81 11.26
CA THR A 214 -11.19 -15.07 10.71
C THR A 214 -11.45 -15.09 9.21
N ALA A 215 -10.38 -15.14 8.42
CA ALA A 215 -10.43 -15.24 6.98
C ALA A 215 -10.28 -16.70 6.52
N PHE A 216 -11.09 -17.08 5.54
CA PHE A 216 -11.00 -18.35 4.82
C PHE A 216 -10.53 -18.05 3.40
N LEU A 217 -9.27 -18.35 3.09
CA LEU A 217 -8.73 -18.20 1.73
C LEU A 217 -8.91 -19.48 0.96
N LYS A 218 -9.54 -19.37 -0.21
CA LYS A 218 -9.71 -20.49 -1.12
C LYS A 218 -8.46 -20.67 -1.95
N VAL A 219 -7.78 -21.78 -1.72
CA VAL A 219 -6.59 -22.19 -2.47
C VAL A 219 -6.88 -23.50 -3.17
N ARG A 220 -6.24 -23.75 -4.30
CA ARG A 220 -6.37 -25.05 -4.98
C ARG A 220 -5.55 -26.09 -4.21
N LYS A 221 -5.96 -27.37 -4.23
CA LYS A 221 -5.11 -28.46 -3.75
C LYS A 221 -3.97 -28.71 -4.74
N ASN A 222 -2.79 -29.01 -4.20
CA ASN A 222 -1.65 -29.55 -4.97
C ASN A 222 -1.92 -30.98 -5.42
#